data_AF-A0A7T7AK25-F1
#
_entry.id   AF-A0A7T7AK25-F1
#
_cell.length_a   1.000
_cell.length_b   1.000
_cell.length_c   1.000
_cell.angle_alpha   90.00
_cell.angle_beta   90.00
_cell.angle_gamma   90.00
#
_symmetry.space_group_name_H-M   'P 1'
#
loop_
_entity.id
_entity.type
_entity.pdbx_description
1 polymer ?
#
loop_
_entity_poly.entity_id
_entity_poly.type
_entity_poly.pdbx_seq_one_letter_code
_entity_poly.pdbx_strand_id
1 'polypeptide(L)'
;MGLLGKLFGKKPRDEAATPTPRHDANEASEAGNANEQGAPDIAPELAPALKAFQAGRHEAAIAAAAPHVERLADAARLCALSYSAMKRYQEAFPYWLGLFQHEPSAHNAVQLATTSVMCGEVARGEAWMEKAAEVNHDTHEQSDVAARVNFISALMQSGHVREALPHLAWVRDVYGHVRITDSTFLYMRGIPFFSSFLENSLEILKATQPADAIVSWYGELKGKLDEEGEAQLAAWVGQLPA
;
A
#
# COMPACT_ATOMS: atom_id res chain seq x y z
N MET A 1 -6.35 14.45 -0.14
CA MET A 1 -5.34 13.74 0.68
C MET A 1 -4.05 13.66 -0.13
N GLY A 2 -3.04 14.46 0.19
CA GLY A 2 -1.78 14.47 -0.55
C GLY A 2 -0.97 13.19 -0.35
N LEU A 3 -0.19 12.80 -1.36
CA LEU A 3 0.72 11.64 -1.35
C LEU A 3 1.58 11.59 -0.08
N LEU A 4 1.98 12.76 0.43
CA LEU A 4 2.76 12.91 1.66
C LEU A 4 2.00 12.45 2.91
N GLY A 5 0.70 12.74 3.03
CA GLY A 5 -0.10 12.32 4.19
C GLY A 5 -0.30 10.80 4.28
N LYS A 6 -0.14 10.07 3.17
CA LYS A 6 -0.12 8.60 3.16
C LYS A 6 1.27 8.03 3.47
N LEU A 7 2.33 8.78 3.19
CA LEU A 7 3.72 8.34 3.40
C LEU A 7 4.17 8.50 4.86
N PHE A 8 3.67 9.49 5.59
CA PHE A 8 4.14 9.83 6.94
C PHE A 8 3.29 9.27 8.09
N GLY A 9 2.19 8.55 7.81
CA GLY A 9 1.26 8.09 8.83
C GLY A 9 0.56 9.24 9.57
N LYS A 10 -0.62 8.98 10.15
CA LYS A 10 -1.22 9.94 11.09
C LYS A 10 -0.59 9.69 12.46
N LYS A 11 0.11 10.68 13.03
CA LYS A 11 0.28 10.70 14.49
C LYS A 11 -1.10 10.82 15.14
N PRO A 12 -1.44 10.00 16.16
CA PRO A 12 -2.60 10.28 16.99
C PRO A 12 -2.36 11.63 17.67
N ARG A 13 -3.28 12.56 17.45
CA ARG A 13 -3.28 13.85 18.12
C ARG A 13 -3.73 13.57 19.55
N ASP A 14 -2.85 13.75 20.53
CA ASP A 14 -3.22 13.69 21.94
C ASP A 14 -4.30 14.76 22.21
N GLU A 15 -5.55 14.33 22.30
CA GLU A 15 -6.66 15.13 22.80
C GLU A 15 -6.61 15.14 24.32
N ALA A 16 -5.89 16.12 24.87
CA ALA A 16 -6.09 16.57 26.24
C ALA A 16 -6.27 18.09 26.25
N ALA A 17 -7.50 18.54 26.01
CA ALA A 17 -7.92 19.89 26.35
C ALA A 17 -9.38 19.89 26.84
N THR A 18 -9.53 19.81 28.16
CA THR A 18 -10.77 20.00 28.90
C THR A 18 -11.34 21.40 28.64
N PRO A 19 -12.67 21.58 28.51
CA PRO A 19 -13.26 22.86 28.11
C PRO A 19 -13.68 23.70 29.32
N THR A 20 -13.55 25.03 29.24
CA THR A 20 -14.44 26.07 29.85
C THR A 20 -13.91 27.51 29.57
N PRO A 21 -14.71 28.59 29.71
CA PRO A 21 -15.77 29.03 28.80
C PRO A 21 -15.60 30.50 28.31
N ARG A 22 -16.58 30.94 27.50
CA ARG A 22 -16.72 32.21 26.74
C ARG A 22 -16.47 33.53 27.49
N HIS A 23 -15.95 34.53 26.76
CA HIS A 23 -16.38 35.94 26.85
C HIS A 23 -16.22 36.66 25.49
N ASP A 24 -17.16 37.58 25.23
CA ASP A 24 -17.52 38.17 23.92
C ASP A 24 -16.63 39.31 23.37
N ALA A 25 -16.77 39.49 22.04
CA ALA A 25 -16.86 40.74 21.25
C ALA A 25 -15.60 41.55 20.86
N ASN A 26 -15.30 41.47 19.55
CA ASN A 26 -15.40 42.54 18.52
C ASN A 26 -14.14 42.89 17.69
N GLU A 27 -14.41 43.03 16.38
CA GLU A 27 -13.71 43.79 15.32
C GLU A 27 -12.42 43.29 14.65
N ALA A 28 -12.64 42.74 13.44
CA ALA A 28 -11.97 43.03 12.17
C ALA A 28 -10.44 43.28 12.16
N SER A 29 -9.71 42.26 11.70
CA SER A 29 -8.53 42.44 10.85
C SER A 29 -8.51 41.37 9.75
N GLU A 30 -9.03 41.73 8.59
CA GLU A 30 -8.72 41.08 7.32
C GLU A 30 -7.26 41.41 6.96
N ALA A 31 -6.36 40.44 7.09
CA ALA A 31 -5.18 40.26 6.24
C ALA A 31 -4.37 39.07 6.76
N GLY A 32 -4.27 37.99 5.97
CA GLY A 32 -3.30 36.93 6.24
C GLY A 32 -3.80 35.49 6.16
N ASN A 33 -4.91 35.19 5.47
CA ASN A 33 -5.19 33.81 5.05
C ASN A 33 -4.30 33.45 3.85
N ALA A 34 -3.00 33.29 4.10
CA ALA A 34 -2.04 32.75 3.15
C ALA A 34 -1.51 31.41 3.69
N ASN A 35 -2.21 30.34 3.32
CA ASN A 35 -1.58 29.06 2.96
C ASN A 35 -0.77 28.27 4.03
N GLU A 36 -1.17 28.28 5.31
CA GLU A 36 -0.62 27.35 6.32
C GLU A 36 -1.40 26.02 6.43
N GLN A 37 -1.99 25.55 5.33
CA GLN A 37 -2.57 24.21 5.27
C GLN A 37 -1.63 23.27 4.49
N GLY A 38 -0.84 22.48 5.23
CA GLY A 38 -0.30 21.23 4.70
C GLY A 38 1.22 21.07 4.60
N ALA A 39 2.01 21.81 5.39
CA ALA A 39 3.41 21.42 5.57
C ALA A 39 3.46 20.07 6.34
N PRO A 40 4.21 19.07 5.86
CA PRO A 40 4.40 17.82 6.59
C PRO A 40 5.00 18.11 7.97
N ASP A 41 4.45 17.49 9.03
CA ASP A 41 5.01 17.51 10.38
C ASP A 41 6.29 16.66 10.41
N ILE A 42 7.36 17.20 9.85
CA ILE A 42 8.68 16.57 9.80
C ILE A 42 9.66 17.41 10.64
N ALA A 43 10.60 16.74 11.30
CA ALA A 43 11.67 17.41 12.04
C ALA A 43 12.36 18.47 11.16
N PRO A 44 12.60 19.71 11.66
CA PRO A 44 13.22 20.78 10.86
C PRO A 44 14.54 20.39 10.21
N GLU A 45 15.33 19.52 10.86
CA GLU A 45 16.58 18.98 10.34
C GLU A 45 16.40 18.21 9.02
N LEU A 46 15.22 17.65 8.77
CA LEU A 46 14.90 16.89 7.55
C LEU A 46 14.26 17.75 6.46
N ALA A 47 14.01 19.04 6.69
CA ALA A 47 13.46 19.93 5.67
C ALA A 47 14.30 19.96 4.37
N PRO A 48 15.66 19.97 4.40
CA PRO A 48 16.46 19.86 3.19
C PRO A 48 16.28 18.53 2.45
N ALA A 49 16.19 17.43 3.19
CA ALA A 49 16.00 16.10 2.64
C ALA A 49 14.62 15.95 1.98
N LEU A 50 13.57 16.41 2.65
CA LEU A 50 12.21 16.43 2.12
C LEU A 50 12.11 17.28 0.84
N LYS A 51 12.70 18.49 0.85
CA LYS A 51 12.75 19.36 -0.33
C LYS A 51 13.49 18.70 -1.50
N ALA A 52 14.58 17.99 -1.24
CA ALA A 52 15.30 17.24 -2.27
C ALA A 52 14.46 16.08 -2.83
N PHE A 53 13.80 15.32 -1.95
CA PHE A 53 12.93 14.21 -2.34
C PHE A 53 11.76 14.66 -3.22
N GLN A 54 11.07 15.73 -2.82
CA GLN A 54 9.96 16.32 -3.59
C GLN A 54 10.40 16.84 -4.96
N ALA A 55 11.66 17.24 -5.11
CA ALA A 55 12.25 17.65 -6.37
C ALA A 55 12.81 16.47 -7.21
N GLY A 56 12.58 15.22 -6.80
CA GLY A 56 13.12 14.02 -7.46
C GLY A 56 14.64 13.85 -7.33
N ARG A 57 15.29 14.64 -6.48
CA ARG A 57 16.75 14.58 -6.24
C ARG A 57 17.06 13.56 -5.14
N HIS A 58 16.84 12.29 -5.45
CA HIS A 58 16.88 11.18 -4.49
C HIS A 58 18.25 11.02 -3.80
N GLU A 59 19.36 11.10 -4.52
CA GLU A 59 20.71 11.06 -3.92
C GLU A 59 20.93 12.20 -2.90
N ALA A 60 20.47 13.41 -3.22
CA ALA A 60 20.57 14.55 -2.31
C ALA A 60 19.65 14.40 -1.09
N ALA A 61 18.48 13.79 -1.27
CA ALA A 61 17.57 13.47 -0.17
C ALA A 61 18.21 12.47 0.80
N ILE A 62 18.85 11.42 0.27
CA ILE A 62 19.57 10.42 1.07
C ILE A 62 20.73 11.06 1.81
N ALA A 63 21.58 11.84 1.13
CA ALA A 63 22.73 12.49 1.76
C ALA A 63 22.32 13.40 2.93
N ALA A 64 21.17 14.08 2.81
CA ALA A 64 20.64 14.96 3.86
C ALA A 64 19.93 14.19 4.99
N ALA A 65 19.29 13.04 4.70
CA ALA A 65 18.55 12.27 5.71
C ALA A 65 19.43 11.25 6.46
N ALA A 66 20.36 10.57 5.77
CA ALA A 66 21.15 9.46 6.29
C ALA A 66 21.84 9.74 7.65
N PRO A 67 22.38 10.93 7.94
CA PRO A 67 22.98 11.23 9.25
C PRO A 67 22.00 11.18 10.44
N HIS A 68 20.69 11.15 10.19
CA HIS A 68 19.65 11.26 11.21
C HIS A 68 18.86 9.97 11.43
N VAL A 69 19.15 8.90 10.70
CA VAL A 69 18.30 7.68 10.65
C VAL A 69 18.20 6.93 11.97
N GLU A 70 19.24 6.99 12.81
CA GLU A 70 19.23 6.37 14.16
C GLU A 70 18.30 7.08 15.14
N ARG A 71 17.99 8.37 14.89
CA ARG A 71 17.21 9.21 15.80
C ARG A 71 15.81 9.52 15.27
N LEU A 72 15.65 9.62 13.95
CA LEU A 72 14.45 10.11 13.30
C LEU A 72 13.93 9.07 12.31
N ALA A 73 12.77 8.48 12.61
CA ALA A 73 12.09 7.54 11.72
C ALA A 73 11.85 8.11 10.31
N ASP A 74 11.48 9.39 10.22
CA ASP A 74 11.28 10.07 8.93
C ASP A 74 12.55 10.16 8.08
N ALA A 75 13.74 10.13 8.70
CA ALA A 75 14.99 10.09 7.97
C ALA A 75 15.18 8.72 7.30
N ALA A 76 14.90 7.63 8.02
CA ALA A 76 14.93 6.28 7.48
C ALA A 76 13.89 6.13 6.35
N ARG A 77 12.66 6.63 6.57
CA ARG A 77 11.59 6.68 5.56
C ARG A 77 12.02 7.41 4.28
N LEU A 78 12.63 8.59 4.39
CA LEU A 78 13.12 9.35 3.23
C LEU A 78 14.24 8.61 2.49
N CYS A 79 15.16 7.96 3.21
CA CYS A 79 16.21 7.14 2.59
C CYS A 79 15.59 5.94 1.85
N ALA A 80 14.72 5.18 2.52
CA ALA A 80 14.08 3.99 1.97
C ALA A 80 13.29 4.30 0.69
N LEU A 81 12.46 5.35 0.72
CA LEU A 81 11.70 5.80 -0.44
C LEU A 81 12.60 6.27 -1.59
N SER A 82 13.68 7.00 -1.28
CA SER A 82 14.62 7.49 -2.28
C SER A 82 15.37 6.36 -2.98
N TYR A 83 15.87 5.37 -2.22
CA TYR A 83 16.50 4.19 -2.80
C TYR A 83 15.51 3.36 -3.63
N SER A 84 14.30 3.13 -3.14
CA SER A 84 13.25 2.42 -3.89
C SER A 84 12.88 3.13 -5.19
N ALA A 85 12.79 4.47 -5.19
CA ALA A 85 12.51 5.25 -6.40
C ALA A 85 13.61 5.10 -7.47
N MET A 86 14.85 4.89 -7.05
CA MET A 86 15.99 4.61 -7.93
C MET A 86 16.15 3.12 -8.26
N LYS A 87 15.21 2.26 -7.84
CA LYS A 87 15.27 0.79 -7.97
C LYS A 87 16.47 0.15 -7.28
N ARG A 88 17.04 0.82 -6.28
CA ARG A 88 18.18 0.39 -5.45
C ARG A 88 17.67 -0.34 -4.21
N TYR A 89 16.94 -1.45 -4.44
CA TYR A 89 16.17 -2.12 -3.38
C TYR A 89 17.03 -2.76 -2.30
N GLN A 90 18.22 -3.25 -2.67
CA GLN A 90 19.19 -3.79 -1.71
C GLN A 90 19.61 -2.72 -0.69
N GLU A 91 19.82 -1.48 -1.15
CA GLU A 91 20.11 -0.35 -0.27
C GLU A 91 18.88 0.18 0.46
N ALA A 92 17.68 0.09 -0.13
CA ALA A 92 16.43 0.50 0.52
C ALA A 92 16.06 -0.37 1.73
N PHE A 93 16.29 -1.69 1.62
CA PHE A 93 15.88 -2.68 2.62
C PHE A 93 16.31 -2.35 4.07
N PRO A 94 17.59 -2.05 4.39
CA PRO A 94 17.99 -1.74 5.76
C PRO A 94 17.28 -0.51 6.33
N TYR A 95 16.92 0.48 5.51
CA TYR A 95 16.16 1.64 5.98
C TYR A 95 14.69 1.32 6.25
N TRP A 96 14.06 0.47 5.43
CA TRP A 96 12.73 -0.06 5.74
C TRP A 96 12.73 -0.89 7.04
N LEU A 97 13.80 -1.67 7.26
CA LEU A 97 13.92 -2.49 8.46
C LEU A 97 14.09 -1.63 9.71
N GLY A 98 14.99 -0.64 9.66
CA GLY A 98 15.15 0.32 10.75
C GLY A 98 13.87 1.12 11.01
N LEU A 99 13.16 1.52 9.95
CA LEU A 99 11.87 2.19 10.09
C LEU A 99 10.83 1.32 10.82
N PHE A 100 10.73 0.04 10.48
CA PHE A 100 9.82 -0.89 11.18
C PHE A 100 10.22 -1.08 12.65
N GLN A 101 11.51 -1.06 12.98
CA GLN A 101 11.97 -1.15 14.38
C GLN A 101 11.58 0.09 15.20
N HIS A 102 11.59 1.28 14.59
CA HIS A 102 11.11 2.50 15.24
C HIS A 102 9.59 2.60 15.29
N GLU A 103 8.92 2.21 14.21
CA GLU A 103 7.49 2.34 14.00
C GLU A 103 6.93 1.00 13.48
N PRO A 104 6.68 0.03 14.38
CA PRO A 104 6.15 -1.27 13.98
C PRO A 104 4.69 -1.11 13.54
N SER A 105 4.49 -1.14 12.23
CA SER A 105 3.19 -0.99 11.59
C SER A 105 3.03 -2.04 10.51
N ALA A 106 1.79 -2.44 10.25
CA ALA A 106 1.49 -3.35 9.17
C ALA A 106 1.91 -2.73 7.83
N HIS A 107 1.75 -1.41 7.67
CA HIS A 107 2.19 -0.71 6.46
C HIS A 107 3.69 -0.89 6.22
N ASN A 108 4.51 -0.66 7.25
CA ASN A 108 5.97 -0.80 7.14
C ASN A 108 6.38 -2.26 6.92
N ALA A 109 5.66 -3.24 7.50
CA ALA A 109 5.86 -4.65 7.21
C ALA A 109 5.56 -4.99 5.73
N VAL A 110 4.50 -4.41 5.13
CA VAL A 110 4.23 -4.56 3.69
C VAL A 110 5.33 -3.95 2.84
N GLN A 111 5.91 -2.80 3.23
CA GLN A 111 7.07 -2.22 2.51
C GLN A 111 8.30 -3.14 2.57
N LEU A 112 8.51 -3.83 3.71
CA LEU A 112 9.56 -4.84 3.84
C LEU A 112 9.28 -6.08 3.00
N ALA A 113 8.03 -6.51 2.91
CA ALA A 113 7.62 -7.62 2.05
C ALA A 113 7.89 -7.32 0.58
N THR A 114 7.38 -6.19 0.08
CA THR A 114 7.54 -5.78 -1.33
C THR A 114 9.01 -5.50 -1.65
N THR A 115 9.75 -4.81 -0.78
CA THR A 115 11.19 -4.58 -0.98
C THR A 115 11.98 -5.90 -1.00
N SER A 116 11.58 -6.88 -0.18
CA SER A 116 12.24 -8.20 -0.18
C SER A 116 12.10 -8.92 -1.52
N VAL A 117 10.90 -8.97 -2.10
CA VAL A 117 10.70 -9.61 -3.41
C VAL A 117 11.40 -8.82 -4.52
N MET A 118 11.45 -7.48 -4.42
CA MET A 118 12.21 -6.65 -5.35
C MET A 118 13.73 -6.87 -5.25
N CYS A 119 14.22 -7.40 -4.12
CA CYS A 119 15.59 -7.88 -3.95
C CYS A 119 15.81 -9.33 -4.44
N GLY A 120 14.78 -10.01 -4.95
CA GLY A 120 14.81 -11.43 -5.32
C GLY A 120 14.60 -12.41 -4.15
N GLU A 121 14.28 -11.92 -2.96
CA GLU A 121 14.18 -12.70 -1.73
C GLU A 121 12.72 -13.03 -1.41
N VAL A 122 12.11 -13.93 -2.19
CA VAL A 122 10.67 -14.22 -2.10
C VAL A 122 10.26 -14.75 -0.74
N ALA A 123 11.00 -15.73 -0.19
CA ALA A 123 10.69 -16.31 1.12
C ALA A 123 10.70 -15.26 2.24
N ARG A 124 11.61 -14.28 2.17
CA ARG A 124 11.64 -13.16 3.11
C ARG A 124 10.43 -12.23 2.90
N GLY A 125 10.01 -12.04 1.65
CA GLY A 125 8.79 -11.32 1.31
C GLY A 125 7.55 -11.92 1.97
N GLU A 126 7.37 -13.24 1.85
CA GLU A 126 6.25 -13.97 2.45
C GLU A 126 6.25 -13.85 3.99
N ALA A 127 7.39 -14.04 4.63
CA ALA A 127 7.51 -13.88 6.09
C ALA A 127 7.10 -12.47 6.56
N TRP A 128 7.42 -11.44 5.78
CA TRP A 128 6.96 -10.07 6.07
C TRP A 128 5.47 -9.85 5.79
N MET A 129 4.87 -10.57 4.82
CA MET A 129 3.42 -10.55 4.62
C MET A 129 2.67 -11.19 5.79
N GLU A 130 3.18 -12.32 6.32
CA GLU A 130 2.66 -12.92 7.54
C GLU A 130 2.78 -11.93 8.71
N LYS A 131 3.95 -11.30 8.86
CA LYS A 131 4.15 -10.30 9.90
C LYS A 131 3.23 -9.09 9.76
N ALA A 132 2.97 -8.65 8.52
CA ALA A 132 2.03 -7.57 8.26
C ALA A 132 0.61 -7.95 8.69
N ALA A 133 0.16 -9.16 8.38
CA ALA A 133 -1.15 -9.66 8.80
C ALA A 133 -1.27 -9.77 10.32
N GLU A 134 -0.22 -10.25 11.02
CA GLU A 134 -0.18 -10.27 12.48
C GLU A 134 -0.37 -8.87 13.07
N VAL A 135 0.39 -7.87 12.61
CA VAL A 135 0.29 -6.50 13.13
C VAL A 135 -1.07 -5.89 12.79
N ASN A 136 -1.57 -6.13 11.59
CA ASN A 136 -2.85 -5.56 11.13
C ASN A 136 -4.07 -6.18 11.84
N HIS A 137 -3.94 -7.41 12.36
CA HIS A 137 -4.98 -8.04 13.17
C HIS A 137 -5.31 -7.20 14.41
N ASP A 138 -4.30 -6.56 15.00
CA ASP A 138 -4.46 -5.74 16.21
C ASP A 138 -4.73 -4.27 15.88
N THR A 139 -4.10 -3.71 14.84
CA THR A 139 -4.17 -2.27 14.55
C THR A 139 -5.29 -1.87 13.58
N HIS A 140 -5.72 -2.80 12.71
CA HIS A 140 -6.69 -2.56 11.63
C HIS A 140 -6.38 -1.33 10.77
N GLU A 141 -5.10 -0.99 10.61
CA GLU A 141 -4.67 0.26 9.97
C GLU A 141 -4.74 0.21 8.44
N GLN A 142 -4.81 -1.00 7.84
CA GLN A 142 -4.91 -1.16 6.39
C GLN A 142 -5.81 -2.34 5.99
N SER A 143 -6.16 -2.39 4.70
CA SER A 143 -6.87 -3.52 4.10
C SER A 143 -5.88 -4.64 3.73
N ASP A 144 -6.14 -5.85 4.20
CA ASP A 144 -5.35 -7.05 3.84
C ASP A 144 -5.36 -7.30 2.33
N VAL A 145 -6.48 -6.98 1.68
CA VAL A 145 -6.62 -7.13 0.22
C VAL A 145 -5.73 -6.14 -0.51
N ALA A 146 -5.71 -4.87 -0.07
CA ALA A 146 -4.82 -3.86 -0.64
C ALA A 146 -3.34 -4.22 -0.44
N ALA A 147 -2.98 -4.71 0.76
CA ALA A 147 -1.62 -5.19 1.04
C ALA A 147 -1.22 -6.33 0.10
N ARG A 148 -2.10 -7.32 -0.10
CA ARG A 148 -1.82 -8.47 -0.95
C ARG A 148 -1.78 -8.12 -2.45
N VAL A 149 -2.59 -7.19 -2.91
CA VAL A 149 -2.52 -6.66 -4.29
C VAL A 149 -1.20 -5.92 -4.54
N ASN A 150 -0.71 -5.15 -3.56
CA ASN A 150 0.61 -4.51 -3.65
C ASN A 150 1.72 -5.57 -3.73
N PHE A 151 1.61 -6.64 -2.95
CA PHE A 151 2.57 -7.75 -2.97
C PHE A 151 2.58 -8.51 -4.30
N ILE A 152 1.40 -8.82 -4.86
CA ILE A 152 1.26 -9.39 -6.22
C ILE A 152 1.95 -8.50 -7.24
N SER A 153 1.73 -7.19 -7.18
CA SER A 153 2.35 -6.24 -8.11
C SER A 153 3.88 -6.26 -8.01
N ALA A 154 4.42 -6.35 -6.79
CA ALA A 154 5.87 -6.45 -6.57
C ALA A 154 6.45 -7.78 -7.09
N LEU A 155 5.76 -8.91 -6.88
CA LEU A 155 6.13 -10.21 -7.44
C LEU A 155 6.16 -10.17 -8.97
N MET A 156 5.12 -9.60 -9.59
CA MET A 156 5.06 -9.40 -11.04
C MET A 156 6.22 -8.54 -11.55
N GLN A 157 6.49 -7.42 -10.89
CA GLN A 157 7.55 -6.49 -11.29
C GLN A 157 8.97 -7.10 -11.17
N SER A 158 9.17 -8.01 -10.22
CA SER A 158 10.44 -8.71 -9.99
C SER A 158 10.57 -10.03 -10.79
N GLY A 159 9.54 -10.39 -11.57
CA GLY A 159 9.56 -11.59 -12.42
C GLY A 159 9.16 -12.90 -11.70
N HIS A 160 8.69 -12.80 -10.46
CA HIS A 160 8.21 -13.92 -9.63
C HIS A 160 6.72 -14.22 -9.88
N VAL A 161 6.37 -14.40 -11.16
CA VAL A 161 4.97 -14.52 -11.60
C VAL A 161 4.30 -15.78 -11.05
N ARG A 162 5.04 -16.88 -10.88
CA ARG A 162 4.51 -18.14 -10.34
C ARG A 162 4.12 -18.00 -8.87
N GLU A 163 4.92 -17.28 -8.12
CA GLU A 163 4.75 -17.01 -6.71
C GLU A 163 3.57 -16.06 -6.45
N ALA A 164 3.12 -15.31 -7.46
CA ALA A 164 1.92 -14.47 -7.36
C ALA A 164 0.60 -15.28 -7.37
N LEU A 165 0.60 -16.52 -7.91
CA LEU A 165 -0.63 -17.29 -8.11
C LEU A 165 -1.40 -17.61 -6.81
N PRO A 166 -0.76 -18.06 -5.70
CA PRO A 166 -1.47 -18.29 -4.44
C PRO A 166 -2.09 -17.01 -3.86
N HIS A 167 -1.43 -15.86 -4.03
CA HIS A 167 -1.95 -14.57 -3.59
C HIS A 167 -3.15 -14.15 -4.41
N LEU A 168 -3.10 -14.36 -5.72
CA LEU A 168 -4.20 -14.09 -6.63
C LEU A 168 -5.42 -14.97 -6.32
N ALA A 169 -5.22 -16.26 -6.06
CA ALA A 169 -6.28 -17.19 -5.67
C ALA A 169 -6.98 -16.76 -4.36
N TRP A 170 -6.21 -16.25 -3.40
CA TRP A 170 -6.82 -15.70 -2.20
C TRP A 170 -7.66 -14.45 -2.47
N VAL A 171 -7.19 -13.54 -3.34
CA VAL A 171 -7.98 -12.34 -3.72
C VAL A 171 -9.26 -12.75 -4.43
N ARG A 172 -9.21 -13.77 -5.29
CA ARG A 172 -10.40 -14.38 -5.89
C ARG A 172 -11.38 -14.83 -4.81
N ASP A 173 -10.91 -15.58 -3.83
CA ASP A 173 -11.76 -16.16 -2.79
C ASP A 173 -12.41 -15.10 -1.89
N VAL A 174 -11.79 -13.92 -1.74
CA VAL A 174 -12.41 -12.77 -1.08
C VAL A 174 -13.71 -12.34 -1.77
N TYR A 175 -13.76 -12.29 -3.11
CA TYR A 175 -15.01 -11.98 -3.82
C TYR A 175 -16.10 -13.00 -3.53
N GLY A 176 -15.76 -14.30 -3.50
CA GLY A 176 -16.72 -15.35 -3.15
C GLY A 176 -17.20 -15.31 -1.69
N HIS A 177 -16.40 -14.72 -0.80
CA HIS A 177 -16.77 -14.53 0.61
C HIS A 177 -17.66 -13.31 0.83
N VAL A 178 -17.29 -12.16 0.23
CA VAL A 178 -18.05 -10.91 0.40
C VAL A 178 -19.35 -10.89 -0.40
N ARG A 179 -19.42 -11.65 -1.51
CA ARG A 179 -20.59 -11.83 -2.38
C ARG A 179 -21.21 -10.54 -2.94
N ILE A 180 -20.49 -9.43 -2.87
CA ILE A 180 -20.93 -8.12 -3.33
C ILE A 180 -19.84 -7.57 -4.24
N THR A 181 -20.15 -7.34 -5.51
CA THR A 181 -19.24 -6.80 -6.51
C THR A 181 -19.52 -5.33 -6.87
N ASP A 182 -20.50 -4.70 -6.21
CA ASP A 182 -20.76 -3.26 -6.30
C ASP A 182 -19.49 -2.44 -6.08
N SER A 183 -19.22 -1.50 -6.99
CA SER A 183 -17.99 -0.71 -7.00
C SER A 183 -17.84 0.16 -5.75
N THR A 184 -18.94 0.67 -5.18
CA THR A 184 -18.87 1.49 -3.97
C THR A 184 -18.46 0.65 -2.77
N PHE A 185 -19.07 -0.52 -2.60
CA PHE A 185 -18.71 -1.49 -1.58
C PHE A 185 -17.25 -1.93 -1.68
N LEU A 186 -16.80 -2.31 -2.87
CA LEU A 186 -15.42 -2.77 -3.10
C LEU A 186 -14.41 -1.67 -2.77
N TYR A 187 -14.66 -0.43 -3.24
CA TYR A 187 -13.80 0.73 -2.94
C TYR A 187 -13.69 1.00 -1.43
N MET A 188 -14.81 0.98 -0.71
CA MET A 188 -14.81 1.22 0.75
C MET A 188 -14.04 0.14 1.53
N ARG A 189 -13.92 -1.08 1.00
CA ARG A 189 -13.18 -2.20 1.63
C ARG A 189 -11.75 -2.36 1.10
N GLY A 190 -11.33 -1.53 0.15
CA GLY A 190 -10.01 -1.65 -0.48
C GLY A 190 -9.87 -2.93 -1.30
N ILE A 191 -10.97 -3.49 -1.79
CA ILE A 191 -10.99 -4.61 -2.73
C ILE A 191 -10.95 -4.02 -4.14
N PRO A 192 -10.12 -4.56 -5.06
CA PRO A 192 -10.12 -4.10 -6.45
C PRO A 192 -11.52 -4.20 -7.07
N PHE A 193 -11.81 -3.38 -8.07
CA PHE A 193 -13.02 -3.58 -8.86
C PHE A 193 -12.99 -4.94 -9.55
N PHE A 194 -14.14 -5.61 -9.60
CA PHE A 194 -14.21 -6.99 -10.07
C PHE A 194 -13.73 -7.11 -11.52
N SER A 195 -14.13 -6.18 -12.40
CA SER A 195 -13.62 -6.08 -13.78
C SER A 195 -12.10 -5.96 -13.84
N SER A 196 -11.50 -5.05 -13.07
CA SER A 196 -10.05 -4.88 -13.01
C SER A 196 -9.35 -6.13 -12.47
N PHE A 197 -9.96 -6.85 -11.53
CA PHE A 197 -9.42 -8.13 -11.06
C PHE A 197 -9.43 -9.18 -12.18
N LEU A 198 -10.53 -9.32 -12.93
CA LEU A 198 -10.63 -10.25 -14.05
C LEU A 198 -9.57 -9.94 -15.11
N GLU A 199 -9.41 -8.68 -15.49
CA GLU A 199 -8.40 -8.24 -16.46
C GLU A 199 -6.98 -8.52 -16.00
N ASN A 200 -6.62 -8.05 -14.81
CA ASN A 200 -5.24 -8.15 -14.31
C ASN A 200 -4.86 -9.59 -13.92
N SER A 201 -5.82 -10.42 -13.52
CA SER A 201 -5.57 -11.83 -13.19
C SER A 201 -5.17 -12.64 -14.42
N LEU A 202 -5.66 -12.31 -15.61
CA LEU A 202 -5.44 -13.12 -16.81
C LEU A 202 -3.96 -13.23 -17.21
N GLU A 203 -3.19 -12.16 -17.06
CA GLU A 203 -1.75 -12.20 -17.38
C GLU A 203 -1.00 -13.19 -16.48
N ILE A 204 -1.32 -13.20 -15.18
CA ILE A 204 -0.76 -14.13 -14.22
C ILE A 204 -1.18 -15.57 -14.56
N LEU A 205 -2.46 -15.79 -14.85
CA LEU A 205 -2.99 -17.11 -15.16
C LEU A 205 -2.36 -17.69 -16.43
N LYS A 206 -2.23 -16.90 -17.50
CA LYS A 206 -1.55 -17.32 -18.74
C LYS A 206 -0.09 -17.71 -18.54
N ALA A 207 0.60 -17.05 -17.62
CA ALA A 207 2.01 -17.31 -17.33
C ALA A 207 2.23 -18.50 -16.39
N THR A 208 1.20 -18.90 -15.62
CA THR A 208 1.33 -19.87 -14.52
C THR A 208 0.53 -21.16 -14.71
N GLN A 209 -0.44 -21.16 -15.62
CA GLN A 209 -1.35 -22.28 -15.83
C GLN A 209 -1.49 -22.62 -17.32
N PRO A 210 -1.83 -23.89 -17.66
CA PRO A 210 -2.20 -24.23 -19.02
C PRO A 210 -3.53 -23.56 -19.40
N ALA A 211 -3.74 -23.31 -20.69
CA ALA A 211 -4.86 -22.52 -21.18
C ALA A 211 -6.24 -23.12 -20.82
N ASP A 212 -6.35 -24.46 -20.84
CA ASP A 212 -7.55 -25.20 -20.49
C ASP A 212 -7.93 -25.12 -19.00
N ALA A 213 -6.97 -24.78 -18.12
CA ALA A 213 -7.22 -24.59 -16.70
C ALA A 213 -7.76 -23.19 -16.35
N ILE A 214 -7.54 -22.18 -17.20
CA ILE A 214 -7.88 -20.77 -16.90
C ILE A 214 -9.40 -20.59 -16.72
N VAL A 215 -10.20 -21.19 -17.60
CA VAL A 215 -11.68 -21.14 -17.50
C VAL A 215 -12.15 -21.80 -16.20
N SER A 216 -11.56 -22.94 -15.84
CA SER A 216 -11.89 -23.64 -14.59
C SER A 216 -11.53 -22.79 -13.37
N TRP A 217 -10.42 -22.07 -13.40
CA TRP A 217 -9.96 -21.23 -12.29
C TRP A 217 -10.92 -20.06 -12.00
N TYR A 218 -11.43 -19.40 -13.05
CA TYR A 218 -12.50 -18.40 -12.91
C TYR A 218 -13.82 -19.02 -12.48
N GLY A 219 -14.10 -20.24 -12.97
CA GLY A 219 -15.31 -21.01 -12.64
C GLY A 219 -15.48 -21.29 -11.15
N GLU A 220 -14.41 -21.22 -10.34
CA GLU A 220 -14.50 -21.37 -8.88
C GLU A 220 -15.32 -20.25 -8.20
N LEU A 221 -15.54 -19.11 -8.87
CA LEU A 221 -16.40 -18.02 -8.38
C LEU A 221 -17.89 -18.25 -8.68
N LYS A 222 -18.23 -19.15 -9.58
CA LYS A 222 -19.61 -19.36 -10.03
C LYS A 222 -20.52 -19.77 -8.86
N GLY A 223 -21.63 -19.07 -8.73
CA GLY A 223 -22.60 -19.23 -7.64
C GLY A 223 -22.15 -18.62 -6.31
N LYS A 224 -21.08 -17.84 -6.29
CA LYS A 224 -20.55 -17.16 -5.09
C LYS A 224 -20.60 -15.63 -5.20
N LEU A 225 -21.07 -15.08 -6.32
CA LEU A 225 -21.15 -13.64 -6.54
C LEU A 225 -22.61 -13.15 -6.44
N ASP A 226 -22.80 -11.84 -6.43
CA ASP A 226 -24.10 -11.22 -6.68
C ASP A 226 -24.47 -11.30 -8.18
N GLU A 227 -25.70 -10.92 -8.52
CA GLU A 227 -26.22 -11.00 -9.89
C GLU A 227 -25.34 -10.25 -10.89
N GLU A 228 -24.86 -9.06 -10.52
CA GLU A 228 -23.96 -8.27 -11.35
C GLU A 228 -22.60 -8.98 -11.55
N GLY A 229 -22.02 -9.51 -10.47
CA GLY A 229 -20.76 -10.23 -10.52
C GLY A 229 -20.84 -11.51 -11.36
N GLU A 230 -21.93 -12.28 -11.25
CA GLU A 230 -22.16 -13.46 -12.09
C GLU A 230 -22.27 -13.08 -13.57
N ALA A 231 -22.96 -11.98 -13.89
CA ALA A 231 -23.07 -11.49 -15.27
C ALA A 231 -21.71 -11.05 -15.82
N GLN A 232 -20.91 -10.32 -15.04
CA GLN A 232 -19.54 -9.92 -15.41
C GLN A 232 -18.63 -11.14 -15.61
N LEU A 233 -18.69 -12.12 -14.70
CA LEU A 233 -17.91 -13.36 -14.79
C LEU A 233 -18.27 -14.17 -16.05
N ALA A 234 -19.56 -14.33 -16.33
CA ALA A 234 -20.03 -15.05 -17.51
C ALA A 234 -19.58 -14.37 -18.81
N ALA A 235 -19.68 -13.03 -18.88
CA ALA A 235 -19.22 -12.26 -20.02
C ALA A 235 -17.71 -12.38 -20.22
N TRP A 236 -16.93 -12.33 -19.14
CA TRP A 236 -15.48 -12.48 -19.17
C TRP A 236 -15.05 -13.86 -19.68
N VAL A 237 -15.60 -14.93 -19.08
CA VAL A 237 -15.27 -16.31 -19.49
C VAL A 237 -15.66 -16.56 -20.94
N GLY A 238 -16.77 -16.01 -21.42
CA GLY A 238 -17.19 -16.11 -22.82
C GLY A 238 -16.26 -15.44 -23.84
N GLN A 239 -15.37 -14.56 -23.39
CA GLN A 239 -14.36 -13.88 -24.23
C GLN A 239 -13.01 -14.60 -24.24
N LEU A 240 -12.78 -15.54 -23.33
CA LEU A 240 -11.51 -16.27 -23.26
C LEU A 240 -11.39 -17.24 -24.45
N PRO A 241 -10.20 -17.36 -25.06
CA PRO A 241 -9.97 -18.35 -26.11
C PRO A 241 -10.15 -19.76 -25.54
N ALA A 242 -10.80 -20.63 -26.33
CA ALA A 242 -11.00 -22.04 -26.02
C ALA A 242 -9.69 -22.85 -26.06
#